data_AF-A0A5D8YLT4-F1
#
_entry.id   AF-A0A5D8YLT4-F1
#
_cell.length_a   1.000
_cell.length_b   1.000
_cell.length_c   1.000
_cell.angle_alpha   90.00
_cell.angle_beta   90.00
_cell.angle_gamma   90.00
#
_symmetry.space_group_name_H-M   'P 1'
#
loop_
_entity.id
_entity.type
_entity.pdbx_description
1 polymer ?
#
loop_
_entity_poly.entity_id
_entity_poly.type
_entity_poly.pdbx_seq_one_letter_code
_entity_poly.pdbx_strand_id
1 'polypeptide(L)'
;MDLFTTEFPVRGMIMSLIVTPLDAELNRFKVEMITGAPNPVLLKRSVDGTLEIEDPGKWRLTIEELNELSAHIDQKIKEKAQE
;
A
#
# COMPACT_ATOMS: atom_id res chain seq x y z
N MET A 1 -3.08 -12.54 -7.35
CA MET A 1 -3.43 -11.88 -6.08
C MET A 1 -4.61 -10.96 -6.33
N ASP A 2 -5.64 -11.05 -5.51
CA ASP A 2 -6.84 -10.21 -5.63
C ASP A 2 -6.74 -8.93 -4.79
N LEU A 3 -7.64 -7.99 -5.03
CA LEU A 3 -7.76 -6.80 -4.18
C LEU A 3 -8.06 -7.23 -2.74
N PHE A 4 -7.52 -6.50 -1.77
CA PHE A 4 -7.75 -6.78 -0.36
C PHE A 4 -7.83 -5.50 0.45
N THR A 5 -8.38 -5.61 1.66
CA THR A 5 -8.39 -4.52 2.62
C THR A 5 -7.45 -4.82 3.77
N THR A 6 -6.84 -3.78 4.33
CA THR A 6 -5.97 -3.88 5.50
C THR A 6 -6.12 -2.64 6.37
N GLU A 7 -5.84 -2.79 7.66
CA GLU A 7 -5.81 -1.68 8.60
C GLU A 7 -4.36 -1.25 8.83
N PHE A 8 -4.12 0.05 8.83
CA PHE A 8 -2.79 0.63 9.06
C PHE A 8 -2.88 1.70 10.15
N PRO A 9 -2.20 1.50 11.31
CA PRO A 9 -2.17 2.49 12.36
C PRO A 9 -1.21 3.64 11.99
N VAL A 10 -1.68 4.89 12.12
CA VAL A 10 -0.85 6.09 11.94
C VAL A 10 -1.25 7.16 12.94
N ARG A 11 -0.27 7.73 13.66
CA ARG A 11 -0.49 8.81 14.66
C ARG A 11 -1.65 8.54 15.66
N GLY A 12 -1.84 7.29 16.07
CA GLY A 12 -2.91 6.89 16.98
C GLY A 12 -4.31 6.77 16.34
N MET A 13 -4.43 6.89 15.02
CA MET A 13 -5.63 6.59 14.25
C MET A 13 -5.42 5.29 13.46
N ILE A 14 -6.48 4.52 13.25
CA ILE A 14 -6.45 3.34 12.38
C ILE A 14 -7.06 3.74 11.03
N MET A 15 -6.26 3.64 9.97
CA MET A 15 -6.73 3.84 8.60
C MET A 15 -7.11 2.51 7.98
N SER A 16 -8.34 2.39 7.50
CA SER A 16 -8.75 1.26 6.68
C SER A 16 -8.40 1.54 5.22
N LEU A 17 -7.63 0.64 4.63
CA LEU A 17 -7.04 0.77 3.31
C LEU A 17 -7.59 -0.30 2.37
N ILE A 18 -7.73 0.05 1.10
CA ILE A 18 -8.00 -0.84 -0.03
C ILE A 18 -6.72 -0.90 -0.84
N VAL A 19 -6.19 -2.10 -1.02
CA VAL A 19 -5.02 -2.36 -1.85
C VAL A 19 -5.51 -3.08 -3.10
N THR A 20 -5.35 -2.42 -4.25
CA THR A 20 -5.76 -2.93 -5.55
C THR A 20 -4.51 -3.20 -6.39
N PRO A 21 -4.27 -4.45 -6.84
CA PRO A 21 -3.23 -4.72 -7.82
C PRO A 21 -3.62 -4.06 -9.15
N LEU A 22 -2.76 -3.19 -9.68
CA LEU A 22 -2.99 -2.48 -10.93
C LEU A 22 -2.52 -3.29 -12.13
N ASP A 23 -1.41 -4.01 -11.96
CA ASP A 23 -0.74 -4.71 -13.05
C ASP A 23 -0.02 -5.95 -12.50
N ALA A 24 -0.32 -7.11 -13.09
CA ALA A 24 0.24 -8.39 -12.70
C ALA A 24 1.70 -8.57 -13.17
N GLU A 25 2.11 -7.89 -14.23
CA GLU A 25 3.47 -7.96 -14.79
C GLU A 25 4.40 -6.98 -14.07
N LEU A 26 3.89 -5.79 -13.71
CA LEU A 26 4.69 -4.72 -13.11
C LEU A 26 4.66 -4.69 -11.58
N ASN A 27 3.94 -5.62 -10.93
CA ASN A 27 3.78 -5.68 -9.47
C ASN A 27 3.48 -4.30 -8.86
N ARG A 28 2.53 -3.59 -9.48
CA ARG A 28 2.09 -2.26 -9.06
C ARG A 28 0.81 -2.36 -8.25
N PHE A 29 0.74 -1.59 -7.18
CA PHE A 29 -0.40 -1.58 -6.27
C PHE A 29 -0.89 -0.15 -6.04
N LYS A 30 -2.20 0.01 -6.11
CA LYS A 30 -2.90 1.24 -5.74
C LYS A 30 -3.43 1.07 -4.33
N VAL A 31 -3.14 2.04 -3.46
CA VAL A 31 -3.57 2.05 -2.06
C VAL A 31 -4.50 3.23 -1.85
N GLU A 32 -5.73 2.94 -1.48
CA GLU A 32 -6.79 3.92 -1.25
C GLU A 32 -7.27 3.83 0.19
N MET A 33 -7.62 4.96 0.81
CA MET A 33 -8.41 4.90 2.04
C MET A 33 -9.86 4.52 1.70
N ILE A 34 -10.48 3.68 2.52
CA ILE A 34 -11.91 3.32 2.35
C ILE A 34 -12.82 4.56 2.35
N THR A 35 -12.39 5.65 2.98
CA THR A 35 -13.10 6.93 3.02
C THR A 35 -13.14 7.69 1.68
N GLY A 36 -12.54 7.15 0.60
CA GLY A 36 -12.65 7.70 -0.75
C GLY A 36 -11.75 8.89 -1.03
N ALA A 37 -10.58 8.95 -0.37
CA ALA A 37 -9.64 10.05 -0.57
C ALA A 37 -9.21 10.17 -2.04
N PRO A 38 -9.21 11.39 -2.63
CA PRO A 38 -9.16 11.57 -4.08
C PRO A 38 -7.78 11.30 -4.72
N ASN A 39 -6.76 10.88 -3.95
CA ASN A 39 -5.44 10.57 -4.50
C ASN A 39 -4.87 9.34 -3.77
N PRO A 40 -4.77 8.18 -4.45
CA PRO A 40 -4.18 6.98 -3.86
C PRO A 40 -2.67 7.14 -3.68
N VAL A 41 -2.11 6.32 -2.81
CA VAL A 41 -0.67 6.03 -2.82
C VAL A 41 -0.42 4.94 -3.86
N LEU A 42 0.55 5.12 -4.74
CA LEU A 42 0.99 4.11 -5.69
C LEU A 42 2.27 3.47 -5.18
N LEU A 43 2.27 2.14 -5.16
CA LEU A 43 3.40 1.32 -4.79
C LEU A 43 3.84 0.49 -5.99
N LYS A 44 5.14 0.28 -6.10
CA LYS A 44 5.72 -0.59 -7.11
C LYS A 44 6.71 -1.53 -6.45
N ARG A 45 6.68 -2.79 -6.87
CA ARG A 45 7.72 -3.73 -6.46
C ARG A 45 8.96 -3.55 -7.33
N SER A 46 10.09 -3.31 -6.69
CA SER A 46 11.38 -3.20 -7.32
C SER A 46 11.95 -4.57 -7.66
N VAL A 47 12.99 -4.57 -8.50
CA VAL A 47 13.61 -5.78 -9.06
C VAL A 47 14.25 -6.65 -7.97
N ASP A 48 14.64 -6.03 -6.85
CA ASP A 48 15.15 -6.65 -5.64
C ASP A 48 14.04 -7.30 -4.78
N GLY A 49 12.77 -7.15 -5.16
CA GLY A 49 11.61 -7.67 -4.46
C GLY A 49 11.06 -6.77 -3.36
N THR A 50 11.62 -5.57 -3.18
CA THR A 50 11.17 -4.60 -2.18
C THR A 50 9.99 -3.79 -2.71
N LEU A 51 8.99 -3.50 -1.88
CA LEU A 51 7.89 -2.61 -2.25
C LEU A 51 8.27 -1.16 -1.95
N GLU A 52 8.25 -0.31 -2.97
CA GLU A 52 8.65 1.09 -2.90
C GLU A 52 7.48 2.03 -3.22
N ILE A 53 7.53 3.23 -2.65
CA ILE A 53 6.58 4.30 -2.98
C ILE A 53 6.90 4.86 -4.37
N GLU A 54 6.00 4.66 -5.32
CA GLU A 54 6.07 5.29 -6.64
C GLU A 54 5.46 6.70 -6.61
N ASP A 55 4.32 6.86 -5.94
CA ASP A 55 3.65 8.14 -5.73
C ASP A 55 3.00 8.16 -4.34
N PRO A 56 3.38 9.08 -3.42
CA PRO A 56 2.74 9.21 -2.11
C PRO A 56 1.31 9.82 -2.19
N GLY A 57 0.87 10.24 -3.37
CA GLY A 57 -0.42 10.88 -3.59
C GLY A 57 -0.53 12.20 -2.83
N LYS A 58 -1.71 12.47 -2.27
CA LYS A 58 -1.97 13.66 -1.42
C LYS A 58 -2.13 13.32 0.05
N TRP A 59 -1.61 12.18 0.48
CA TRP A 59 -1.72 11.75 1.86
C TRP A 59 -0.81 12.61 2.72
N ARG A 60 -1.31 13.05 3.88
CA ARG A 60 -0.54 13.89 4.82
C ARG A 60 0.36 13.04 5.72
N LEU A 61 1.07 12.11 5.11
CA LEU A 61 2.03 11.22 5.77
C LEU A 61 3.45 11.78 5.66
N THR A 62 4.27 11.55 6.68
CA THR A 62 5.71 11.78 6.60
C THR A 62 6.37 10.70 5.72
N ILE A 63 7.63 10.92 5.34
CA ILE A 63 8.41 9.91 4.61
C ILE A 63 8.53 8.62 5.43
N GLU A 64 8.69 8.73 6.75
CA GLU A 64 8.75 7.58 7.65
C GLU A 64 7.44 6.79 7.65
N GLU A 65 6.30 7.46 7.79
CA GLU A 65 4.98 6.83 7.76
C GLU A 65 4.66 6.19 6.40
N LEU A 66 5.13 6.78 5.30
CA LEU A 66 5.02 6.20 3.97
C LEU A 66 5.86 4.92 3.83
N ASN A 67 7.08 4.91 4.38
CA ASN A 67 7.92 3.72 4.38
C ASN A 67 7.31 2.59 5.23
N GLU A 68 6.77 2.93 6.40
CA GLU A 68 6.02 2.00 7.25
C GLU A 68 4.79 1.45 6.52
N LEU A 69 4.05 2.29 5.81
CA LEU A 69 2.91 1.89 4.98
C LEU A 69 3.33 0.89 3.90
N SER A 70 4.43 1.17 3.19
CA SER A 70 4.95 0.27 2.16
C SER A 70 5.34 -1.09 2.74
N ALA A 71 6.05 -1.10 3.86
CA ALA A 71 6.46 -2.33 4.53
C ALA A 71 5.26 -3.15 5.04
N HIS A 72 4.26 -2.49 5.62
CA HIS A 72 3.02 -3.14 6.08
C HIS A 72 2.28 -3.81 4.92
N ILE A 73 2.17 -3.13 3.77
CA ILE A 73 1.50 -3.67 2.59
C ILE A 73 2.31 -4.83 2.00
N ASP A 74 3.64 -4.72 1.94
CA ASP A 74 4.52 -5.79 1.48
C ASP A 74 4.36 -7.06 2.31
N GLN A 75 4.27 -6.92 3.64
CA GLN A 75 4.00 -8.03 4.54
C GLN A 75 2.63 -8.67 4.25
N LYS A 76 1.58 -7.86 4.09
CA LYS A 76 0.22 -8.36 3.81
C LYS A 76 0.15 -9.08 2.46
N ILE A 77 0.86 -8.58 1.45
CA ILE A 77 0.99 -9.25 0.15
C ILE A 77 1.65 -10.62 0.31
N LYS A 78 2.74 -10.72 1.09
CA LYS A 78 3.44 -11.98 1.34
C LYS A 78 2.57 -12.98 2.09
N GLU A 79 1.83 -12.54 3.12
CA GLU A 79 0.88 -13.38 3.86
C GLU A 79 -0.20 -13.94 2.92
N LYS A 80 -0.78 -13.09 2.06
CA LYS A 80 -1.83 -13.47 1.10
C LYS A 80 -1.34 -14.37 -0.04
N ALA A 81 -0.04 -14.40 -0.31
CA ALA A 81 0.54 -15.28 -1.33
C ALA A 81 0.79 -16.72 -0.82
N GLN A 82 0.68 -16.94 0.50
CA GLN A 82 0.86 -18.25 1.14
C GLN A 82 -0.47 -18.96 1.47
N GLU A 83 -1.61 -18.26 1.35
CA GLU A 83 -2.97 -18.83 1.40
C GLU A 83 -3.38 -19.43 0.05
#